data_AF-M0D1A8-F1
#
_entry.id   AF-M0D1A8-F1
#
_cell.length_a   1.000
_cell.length_b   1.000
_cell.length_c   1.000
_cell.angle_alpha   90.00
_cell.angle_beta   90.00
_cell.angle_gamma   90.00
#
_symmetry.space_group_name_H-M   'P 1'
#
loop_
_entity.id
_entity.type
_entity.pdbx_description
1 polymer ?
#
loop_
_entity_poly.entity_id
_entity_poly.type
_entity_poly.pdbx_seq_one_letter_code
_entity_poly.pdbx_strand_id
1 'polypeptide(L)'
;MEVPLPDAVPRGGAETAYREEVHRCHSIPHHVVDHLGDGVVFESRRTDGEYRWRILYPGEQPIGDLYDAIESNLREGLALEVSHLSRAGNWDVDSRVAAQLSPAHWEVLEAAVEHGYYSRPRDVTVAELASLLDVPRSTVQYRLRTAEDLIVEQFVDAAL
;
A
#
# COMPACT_ATOMS: atom_id res chain seq x y z
N MET A 1 -28.45 12.24 -3.91
CA MET A 1 -28.88 11.71 -5.22
C MET A 1 -28.24 10.35 -5.33
N GLU A 2 -29.01 9.31 -5.05
CA GLU A 2 -28.57 7.91 -5.16
C GLU A 2 -28.25 7.59 -6.62
N VAL A 3 -27.06 7.03 -6.84
CA VAL A 3 -26.63 6.51 -8.14
C VAL A 3 -26.60 4.99 -8.00
N PRO A 4 -27.22 4.23 -8.92
CA PRO A 4 -27.48 2.81 -8.72
C PRO A 4 -26.19 2.00 -8.80
N LEU A 5 -26.13 0.94 -7.98
CA LEU A 5 -25.10 -0.10 -8.02
C LEU A 5 -25.18 -0.87 -9.34
N PRO A 6 -24.10 -0.97 -10.12
CA PRO A 6 -24.00 -1.99 -11.16
C PRO A 6 -23.70 -3.35 -10.50
N ASP A 7 -24.60 -4.31 -10.71
CA ASP A 7 -24.35 -5.73 -10.49
C ASP A 7 -23.24 -6.21 -11.44
N ALA A 8 -22.02 -6.27 -10.94
CA ALA A 8 -20.99 -7.20 -11.38
C ALA A 8 -19.81 -7.10 -10.42
N VAL A 9 -19.35 -8.24 -9.90
CA VAL A 9 -18.05 -8.37 -9.24
C VAL A 9 -17.00 -8.58 -10.33
N PRO A 10 -16.06 -7.63 -10.61
CA PRO A 10 -14.92 -7.91 -11.44
C PRO A 10 -13.74 -8.26 -10.54
N ARG A 11 -13.20 -9.47 -10.72
CA ARG A 11 -11.90 -9.84 -10.18
C ARG A 11 -10.82 -9.02 -10.88
N GLY A 12 -10.08 -8.22 -10.11
CA GLY A 12 -8.78 -7.64 -10.51
C GLY A 12 -8.82 -6.75 -11.75
N GLY A 13 -9.24 -5.50 -11.60
CA GLY A 13 -9.02 -4.44 -12.58
C GLY A 13 -8.67 -3.15 -11.85
N ALA A 14 -7.61 -2.46 -12.28
CA ALA A 14 -7.42 -1.07 -11.91
C ALA A 14 -8.50 -0.24 -12.62
N GLU A 15 -9.46 0.30 -11.87
CA GLU A 15 -10.43 1.26 -12.43
C GLU A 15 -9.78 2.64 -12.45
N THR A 16 -9.33 3.08 -13.63
CA THR A 16 -8.85 4.43 -13.84
C THR A 16 -10.04 5.38 -13.98
N ALA A 17 -10.45 6.02 -12.88
CA ALA A 17 -11.46 7.08 -12.93
C ALA A 17 -10.79 8.43 -13.18
N TYR A 18 -10.86 8.91 -14.43
CA TYR A 18 -10.50 10.29 -14.79
C TYR A 18 -11.72 11.19 -14.58
N ARG A 19 -11.58 12.28 -13.81
CA ARG A 19 -12.67 13.23 -13.56
C ARG A 19 -12.16 14.66 -13.69
N GLU A 20 -12.79 15.41 -14.58
CA GLU A 20 -12.30 16.70 -15.09
C GLU A 20 -12.64 17.89 -14.17
N GLU A 21 -13.65 17.80 -13.30
CA GLU A 21 -13.97 18.87 -12.33
C GLU A 21 -14.52 18.31 -11.00
N VAL A 22 -13.96 18.79 -9.88
CA VAL A 22 -14.42 18.49 -8.51
C VAL A 22 -15.05 19.74 -7.90
N HIS A 23 -16.22 20.13 -8.39
CA HIS A 23 -17.02 21.16 -7.73
C HIS A 23 -17.79 20.56 -6.54
N ARG A 24 -17.38 20.93 -5.32
CA ARG A 24 -18.11 20.82 -4.04
C ARG A 24 -18.37 19.41 -3.46
N CYS A 25 -17.36 18.54 -3.45
CA CYS A 25 -17.33 17.40 -2.54
C CYS A 25 -16.08 17.48 -1.66
N HIS A 26 -16.23 17.50 -0.33
CA HIS A 26 -15.14 17.29 0.65
C HIS A 26 -14.66 15.83 0.64
N SER A 27 -14.29 15.35 -0.54
CA SER A 27 -13.71 14.03 -0.79
C SER A 27 -12.19 14.14 -0.75
N ILE A 28 -11.49 13.04 -0.43
CA ILE A 28 -10.01 12.98 -0.41
C ILE A 28 -9.36 13.72 -1.59
N PRO A 29 -9.78 13.57 -2.87
CA PRO A 29 -9.20 14.33 -3.98
C PRO A 29 -9.27 15.85 -3.87
N HIS A 30 -10.33 16.38 -3.25
CA HIS A 30 -10.48 17.83 -3.05
C HIS A 30 -9.47 18.33 -2.03
N HIS A 31 -9.34 17.66 -0.89
CA HIS A 31 -8.33 18.00 0.11
C HIS A 31 -6.93 17.91 -0.46
N VAL A 32 -6.65 16.89 -1.27
CA VAL A 32 -5.34 16.68 -1.92
C VAL A 32 -4.98 17.84 -2.85
N VAL A 33 -5.87 18.24 -3.77
CA VAL A 33 -5.62 19.35 -4.69
C VAL A 33 -5.50 20.68 -3.93
N ASP A 34 -6.33 20.90 -2.91
CA ASP A 34 -6.31 22.13 -2.12
C ASP A 34 -4.97 22.33 -1.38
N HIS A 35 -4.29 21.25 -0.98
CA HIS A 35 -3.05 21.33 -0.19
C HIS A 35 -1.78 21.10 -1.02
N LEU A 36 -1.83 20.26 -2.06
CA LEU A 36 -0.66 19.91 -2.88
C LEU A 36 -0.65 20.61 -4.25
N GLY A 37 -1.70 21.36 -4.60
CA GLY A 37 -1.79 22.11 -5.85
C GLY A 37 -2.02 21.24 -7.08
N ASP A 38 -1.76 21.83 -8.25
CA ASP A 38 -1.96 21.19 -9.54
C ASP A 38 -0.88 20.14 -9.87
N GLY A 39 -1.17 19.25 -10.82
CA GLY A 39 -0.23 18.22 -11.27
C GLY A 39 -0.19 16.96 -10.39
N VAL A 40 -1.15 16.82 -9.49
CA VAL A 40 -1.32 15.63 -8.67
C VAL A 40 -2.00 14.51 -9.46
N VAL A 41 -1.45 13.30 -9.36
CA VAL A 41 -2.07 12.07 -9.89
C VAL A 41 -2.54 11.22 -8.72
N PHE A 42 -3.76 10.72 -8.81
CA PHE A 42 -4.37 9.87 -7.80
C PHE A 42 -4.79 8.53 -8.39
N GLU A 43 -4.52 7.47 -7.63
CA GLU A 43 -5.09 6.14 -7.85
C GLU A 43 -5.90 5.77 -6.60
N SER A 44 -7.14 5.33 -6.79
CA SER A 44 -7.99 4.82 -5.70
C SER A 44 -8.31 3.36 -5.92
N ARG A 45 -8.13 2.53 -4.89
CA ARG A 45 -8.63 1.15 -4.87
C ARG A 45 -9.53 0.96 -3.65
N ARG A 46 -10.65 0.27 -3.86
CA ARG A 46 -11.55 -0.16 -2.78
C ARG A 46 -11.43 -1.67 -2.60
N THR A 47 -11.16 -2.12 -1.38
CA THR A 47 -11.10 -3.55 -1.06
C THR A 47 -11.61 -3.74 0.37
N ASP A 48 -12.54 -4.68 0.58
CA ASP A 48 -13.03 -5.11 1.91
C ASP A 48 -13.37 -4.00 2.91
N GLY A 49 -13.96 -2.90 2.42
CA GLY A 49 -14.38 -1.77 3.27
C GLY A 49 -13.31 -0.71 3.51
N GLU A 50 -12.08 -0.93 3.04
CA GLU A 50 -11.00 0.04 3.03
C GLU A 50 -10.98 0.82 1.70
N TYR A 51 -10.73 2.12 1.78
CA TYR A 51 -10.42 2.97 0.62
C TYR A 51 -8.94 3.33 0.67
N ARG A 52 -8.16 2.73 -0.23
CA ARG A 52 -6.74 3.02 -0.35
C ARG A 52 -6.50 4.04 -1.46
N TRP A 53 -5.93 5.17 -1.08
CA TRP A 53 -5.56 6.25 -2.00
C TRP A 53 -4.05 6.30 -2.15
N ARG A 54 -3.60 6.46 -3.38
CA ARG A 54 -2.20 6.64 -3.72
C ARG A 54 -2.05 7.94 -4.48
N ILE A 55 -1.17 8.81 -3.98
CA ILE A 55 -1.04 10.19 -4.45
C ILE A 55 0.40 10.41 -4.92
N LEU A 56 0.55 10.84 -6.16
CA LEU A 56 1.80 11.31 -6.75
C LEU A 56 1.71 12.82 -6.92
N TYR A 57 2.65 13.54 -6.35
CA TYR A 57 2.69 15.00 -6.43
C TYR A 57 4.13 15.48 -6.61
N PRO A 58 4.33 16.65 -7.26
CA PRO A 58 5.65 17.27 -7.33
C PRO A 58 6.10 17.62 -5.90
N GLY A 59 7.12 16.92 -5.40
CA GLY A 59 7.47 16.80 -3.98
C GLY A 59 8.02 18.05 -3.27
N GLU A 60 7.36 19.20 -3.41
CA GLU A 60 7.74 20.47 -2.78
C GLU A 60 6.79 20.89 -1.65
N GLN A 61 5.57 20.34 -1.58
CA GLN A 61 4.63 20.67 -0.49
C GLN A 61 4.74 19.72 0.71
N PRO A 62 4.64 20.26 1.95
CA PRO A 62 4.55 19.44 3.16
C PRO A 62 3.21 18.70 3.20
N ILE A 63 3.26 17.37 3.30
CA ILE A 63 2.05 16.52 3.34
C ILE A 63 1.37 16.49 4.71
N GLY A 64 2.04 17.01 5.75
CA GLY A 64 1.51 17.04 7.13
C GLY A 64 0.20 17.82 7.24
N ASP A 65 0.15 19.01 6.65
CA ASP A 65 -1.06 19.86 6.70
C ASP A 65 -2.25 19.18 6.00
N LEU A 66 -2.00 18.44 4.91
CA LEU A 66 -3.01 17.64 4.23
C LEU A 66 -3.52 16.50 5.13
N TYR A 67 -2.62 15.81 5.84
CA TYR A 67 -2.98 14.73 6.74
C TYR A 67 -3.90 15.24 7.86
N ASP A 68 -3.49 16.31 8.55
CA ASP A 68 -4.25 16.92 9.64
C ASP A 68 -5.65 17.39 9.16
N ALA A 69 -5.70 17.95 7.95
CA ALA A 69 -6.95 18.38 7.33
C ALA A 69 -7.88 17.20 7.02
N ILE A 70 -7.37 16.06 6.56
CA ILE A 70 -8.21 14.89 6.30
C ILE A 70 -8.66 14.27 7.63
N GLU A 71 -7.74 14.06 8.57
CA GLU A 71 -8.01 13.42 9.86
C GLU A 71 -9.09 14.17 10.66
N SER A 72 -8.99 15.50 10.71
CA SER A 72 -9.97 16.35 11.40
C SER A 72 -11.37 16.35 10.79
N ASN A 73 -11.52 15.84 9.55
CA ASN A 73 -12.79 15.76 8.83
C ASN A 73 -13.33 14.32 8.72
N LEU A 74 -12.67 13.34 9.34
CA LEU A 74 -13.15 11.95 9.36
C LEU A 74 -14.42 11.83 10.21
N ARG A 75 -15.35 10.99 9.75
CA ARG A 75 -16.52 10.62 10.55
C ARG A 75 -16.12 9.64 11.64
N GLU A 76 -16.87 9.62 12.74
CA GLU A 76 -16.72 8.62 13.79
C GLU A 76 -16.73 7.20 13.19
N GLY A 77 -15.74 6.39 13.59
CA GLY A 77 -15.55 5.02 13.09
C GLY A 77 -14.68 4.88 11.84
N LEU A 78 -14.16 5.98 11.28
CA LEU A 78 -13.16 5.96 10.21
C LEU A 78 -11.78 6.32 10.77
N ALA A 79 -10.74 5.62 10.28
CA ALA A 79 -9.35 5.91 10.58
C ALA A 79 -8.60 6.21 9.28
N LEU A 80 -7.57 7.05 9.38
CA LEU A 80 -6.67 7.37 8.27
C LEU A 80 -5.26 6.93 8.64
N GLU A 81 -4.69 6.07 7.80
CA GLU A 81 -3.32 5.60 7.92
C GLU A 81 -2.49 6.09 6.72
N VAL A 82 -1.32 6.66 7.00
CA VAL A 82 -0.30 6.94 5.99
C VAL A 82 0.75 5.86 6.08
N SER A 83 0.78 4.98 5.09
CA SER A 83 1.65 3.80 5.10
C SER A 83 3.05 4.08 4.53
N HIS A 84 3.19 4.91 3.49
CA HIS A 84 4.51 5.17 2.89
C HIS A 84 4.61 6.52 2.18
N LEU A 85 5.71 7.24 2.41
CA LEU A 85 6.10 8.45 1.70
C LEU A 85 7.47 8.23 1.05
N SER A 86 7.50 8.10 -0.28
CA SER A 86 8.73 7.86 -1.03
C SER A 86 8.87 8.81 -2.22
N ARG A 87 10.13 9.08 -2.62
CA ARG A 87 10.39 9.82 -3.86
C ARG A 87 10.00 8.96 -5.06
N ALA A 88 9.49 9.60 -6.11
CA ALA A 88 8.97 8.95 -7.32
C ALA A 88 9.95 7.96 -8.00
N GLY A 89 11.27 8.02 -7.76
CA GLY A 89 12.20 6.99 -8.25
C GLY A 89 12.01 5.61 -7.61
N ASN A 90 11.59 5.55 -6.34
CA ASN A 90 11.34 4.28 -5.64
C ASN A 90 9.92 3.73 -5.88
N TRP A 91 9.07 4.52 -6.53
CA TRP A 91 7.68 4.18 -6.87
C TRP A 91 7.57 2.91 -7.71
N ASP A 92 8.46 2.79 -8.68
CA ASP A 92 8.45 1.70 -9.65
C ASP A 92 8.85 0.39 -8.97
N VAL A 93 9.82 0.45 -8.05
CA VAL A 93 10.28 -0.68 -7.24
C VAL A 93 9.17 -1.18 -6.32
N ASP A 94 8.62 -0.30 -5.48
CA ASP A 94 7.59 -0.68 -4.49
C ASP A 94 6.37 -1.31 -5.18
N SER A 95 5.96 -0.75 -6.33
CA SER A 95 4.83 -1.25 -7.12
C SER A 95 5.11 -2.58 -7.80
N ARG A 96 6.30 -2.76 -8.39
CA ARG A 96 6.70 -4.00 -9.06
C ARG A 96 6.88 -5.15 -8.07
N VAL A 97 7.46 -4.86 -6.90
CA VAL A 97 7.59 -5.85 -5.82
C VAL A 97 6.20 -6.25 -5.33
N ALA A 98 5.34 -5.29 -5.00
CA ALA A 98 4.00 -5.59 -4.50
C ALA A 98 3.14 -6.36 -5.51
N ALA A 99 3.30 -6.11 -6.81
CA ALA A 99 2.60 -6.84 -7.86
C ALA A 99 3.08 -8.29 -8.04
N GLN A 100 4.33 -8.61 -7.67
CA GLN A 100 4.92 -9.93 -7.85
C GLN A 100 4.83 -10.82 -6.59
N LEU A 101 4.64 -10.23 -5.42
CA LEU A 101 4.48 -10.98 -4.17
C LEU A 101 3.06 -11.59 -4.08
N SER A 102 3.01 -12.91 -3.97
CA SER A 102 1.76 -13.62 -3.70
C SER A 102 1.27 -13.36 -2.27
N PRO A 103 -0.01 -13.58 -1.95
CA PRO A 103 -0.52 -13.46 -0.57
C PRO A 103 0.26 -14.31 0.44
N ALA A 104 0.71 -15.51 0.03
CA ALA A 104 1.52 -16.39 0.85
C ALA A 104 2.95 -15.87 1.10
N HIS A 105 3.49 -15.06 0.18
CA HIS A 105 4.77 -14.38 0.37
C HIS A 105 4.61 -13.19 1.34
N TRP A 106 3.50 -12.47 1.25
CA TRP A 106 3.18 -11.40 2.19
C TRP A 106 3.01 -11.94 3.61
N GLU A 107 2.19 -12.98 3.79
CA GLU A 107 1.94 -13.61 5.09
C GLU A 107 3.25 -14.03 5.79
N VAL A 108 4.20 -14.61 5.06
CA VAL A 108 5.46 -15.05 5.66
C VAL A 108 6.40 -13.89 6.00
N LEU A 109 6.43 -12.83 5.17
CA LEU A 109 7.24 -11.65 5.41
C LEU A 109 6.71 -10.85 6.60
N GLU A 110 5.40 -10.69 6.70
CA GLU A 110 4.73 -10.03 7.80
C GLU A 110 5.04 -10.74 9.12
N ALA A 111 4.82 -12.06 9.20
CA ALA A 111 5.16 -12.84 10.37
C ALA A 111 6.66 -12.77 10.71
N ALA A 112 7.54 -12.78 9.70
CA ALA A 112 8.98 -12.64 9.91
C ALA A 112 9.37 -11.27 10.49
N VAL A 113 8.74 -10.19 10.04
CA VAL A 113 8.97 -8.85 10.59
C VAL A 113 8.38 -8.73 12.00
N GLU A 114 7.12 -9.11 12.19
CA GLU A 114 6.38 -9.00 13.44
C GLU A 114 7.07 -9.77 14.58
N HIS A 115 7.57 -10.97 14.28
CA HIS A 115 8.20 -11.83 15.28
C HIS A 115 9.71 -11.68 15.36
N GLY A 116 10.32 -10.71 14.65
CA GLY A 116 11.74 -10.38 14.82
C GLY A 116 12.71 -11.38 14.18
N TYR A 117 12.32 -12.02 13.07
CA TYR A 117 13.23 -12.85 12.27
C TYR A 117 14.37 -12.04 11.64
N TYR A 118 14.12 -10.77 11.33
CA TYR A 118 15.11 -9.83 10.80
C TYR A 118 15.81 -8.99 11.89
N SER A 119 15.44 -9.16 13.16
CA SER A 119 16.08 -8.51 14.30
C SER A 119 17.55 -8.91 14.45
N ARG A 120 18.32 -8.09 15.16
CA ARG A 120 19.71 -8.39 15.54
C ARG A 120 19.91 -8.19 17.05
N PRO A 121 20.06 -9.27 17.85
CA PRO A 121 19.98 -10.69 17.47
C PRO A 121 18.59 -11.10 16.99
N ARG A 122 18.49 -12.24 16.28
CA ARG A 122 17.18 -12.76 15.83
C ARG A 122 16.35 -13.21 17.01
N ASP A 123 15.08 -12.81 17.03
CA ASP A 123 14.12 -13.17 18.09
C ASP A 123 13.44 -14.52 17.79
N VAL A 124 13.27 -14.85 16.50
CA VAL A 124 12.70 -16.14 16.06
C VAL A 124 13.49 -16.80 14.94
N THR A 125 13.34 -18.11 14.85
CA THR A 125 13.88 -18.97 13.80
C THR A 125 12.83 -19.32 12.75
N VAL A 126 13.27 -19.83 11.60
CA VAL A 126 12.37 -20.36 10.55
C VAL A 126 11.50 -21.52 11.06
N ALA A 127 11.98 -22.30 12.03
CA ALA A 127 11.16 -23.36 12.63
C ALA A 127 10.00 -22.79 13.45
N GLU A 128 10.26 -21.77 14.24
CA GLU A 128 9.24 -21.11 15.05
C GLU A 128 8.21 -20.40 14.16
N LEU A 129 8.65 -19.72 13.09
CA LEU A 129 7.74 -19.18 12.08
C LEU A 129 6.86 -20.25 11.43
N ALA A 130 7.41 -21.43 11.13
CA ALA A 130 6.62 -22.55 10.61
C ALA A 130 5.56 -23.03 11.60
N SER A 131 5.89 -23.06 12.89
CA SER A 131 4.93 -23.39 13.95
C SER A 131 3.84 -22.32 14.09
N LEU A 132 4.20 -21.03 13.96
CA LEU A 132 3.24 -19.91 14.05
C LEU A 132 2.27 -19.89 12.86
N LEU A 133 2.77 -20.20 11.66
CA LEU A 133 1.99 -20.18 10.41
C LEU A 133 1.27 -21.51 10.10
N ASP A 134 1.45 -22.54 10.94
CA ASP A 134 0.94 -23.90 10.72
C ASP A 134 1.26 -24.47 9.32
N VAL A 135 2.50 -24.29 8.87
CA VAL A 135 2.98 -24.83 7.58
C VAL A 135 4.36 -25.50 7.74
N PRO A 136 4.74 -26.40 6.82
CA PRO A 136 6.05 -27.04 6.87
C PRO A 136 7.20 -26.02 6.85
N ARG A 137 8.26 -26.28 7.62
CA ARG A 137 9.49 -25.45 7.64
C ARG A 137 10.05 -25.18 6.24
N SER A 138 10.04 -26.19 5.37
CA SER A 138 10.48 -26.06 3.98
C SER A 138 9.63 -25.07 3.19
N THR A 139 8.33 -25.00 3.46
CA THR A 139 7.40 -24.05 2.84
C THR A 139 7.68 -22.62 3.30
N VAL A 140 7.86 -22.38 4.61
CA VAL A 140 8.28 -21.05 5.11
C VAL A 140 9.60 -20.63 4.49
N GLN A 141 10.58 -21.51 4.47
CA GLN A 141 11.91 -21.21 3.92
C GLN A 141 11.85 -20.89 2.42
N TYR A 142 11.04 -21.64 1.67
CA TYR A 142 10.81 -21.37 0.24
C TYR A 142 10.15 -20.01 0.03
N ARG A 143 9.05 -19.73 0.75
CA ARG A 143 8.30 -18.47 0.63
C ARG A 143 9.18 -17.26 1.00
N LEU A 144 9.94 -17.35 2.10
CA LEU A 144 10.87 -16.29 2.51
C LEU A 144 11.93 -16.04 1.44
N ARG A 145 12.62 -17.10 1.00
CA ARG A 145 13.69 -16.95 0.00
C ARG A 145 13.15 -16.34 -1.29
N THR A 146 12.03 -16.84 -1.81
CA THR A 146 11.43 -16.32 -3.04
C THR A 146 10.98 -14.86 -2.88
N ALA A 147 10.41 -14.49 -1.74
CA ALA A 147 10.01 -13.11 -1.49
C ALA A 147 11.23 -12.17 -1.37
N GLU A 148 12.27 -12.61 -0.65
CA GLU A 148 13.53 -11.88 -0.49
C GLU A 148 14.27 -11.71 -1.82
N ASP A 149 14.37 -12.77 -2.63
CA ASP A 149 14.99 -12.73 -3.97
C ASP A 149 14.32 -11.66 -4.84
N LEU A 150 12.98 -11.65 -4.91
CA LEU A 150 12.21 -10.65 -5.66
C LEU A 150 12.47 -9.23 -5.18
N ILE A 151 12.50 -9.00 -3.86
CA ILE A 151 12.74 -7.68 -3.28
C ILE A 151 14.15 -7.19 -3.63
N VAL A 152 15.16 -8.06 -3.48
CA VAL A 152 16.56 -7.71 -3.73
C VAL A 152 16.80 -7.45 -5.22
N GLU A 153 16.29 -8.28 -6.11
CA GLU A 153 16.41 -8.09 -7.56
C GLU A 153 15.83 -6.75 -8.00
N GLN A 154 14.59 -6.44 -7.59
CA GLN A 154 13.94 -5.18 -7.95
C GLN A 154 14.66 -3.96 -7.36
N PHE A 155 15.19 -4.07 -6.15
CA PHE A 155 15.94 -2.99 -5.52
C PHE A 155 17.27 -2.72 -6.24
N VAL A 156 17.98 -3.77 -6.65
CA VAL A 156 19.24 -3.63 -7.40
C VAL A 156 18.97 -3.07 -8.80
N ASP A 157 17.94 -3.56 -9.50
CA ASP A 157 17.58 -3.11 -10.85
C ASP A 157 17.25 -1.62 -10.90
N ALA A 158 16.68 -1.05 -9.84
CA ALA A 158 16.41 0.38 -9.77
C ALA A 158 17.57 1.23 -9.26
N ALA A 159 18.59 0.62 -8.67
CA ALA A 159 19.80 1.31 -8.21
C ALA A 159 20.87 1.43 -9.31
N LEU A 160 20.71 0.71 -10.43
CA LEU A 160 21.57 0.72 -11.62
C LEU A 160 21.06 1.69 -12.68
#